data_AF-A0A165F0H1-F1
#
_entry.id   AF-A0A165F0H1-F1
#
_cell.length_a   1.000
_cell.length_b   1.000
_cell.length_c   1.000
_cell.angle_alpha   90.00
_cell.angle_beta   90.00
_cell.angle_gamma   90.00
#
_symmetry.space_group_name_H-M   'P 1'
#
loop_
_entity.id
_entity.type
_entity.pdbx_description
1 polymer ?
#
loop_
_entity_poly.entity_id
_entity_poly.type
_entity_poly.pdbx_seq_one_letter_code
_entity_poly.pdbx_strand_id
1 'polypeptide(L)'
;MYHSPRRRSPKLKLRPLEPPPWTGSSSDERSSVALAKVKPHRHTDQESDAAISSAYPTVMKRPFDDPHDALCRAFNVLKTVDVPKVMTDALPPTLSMRVLPHHPHAHALTPTHVLLVLDSHYASLPSTHATLHPPLPPPLALPINADLFAQRFASDLRPPGAPPAPEPSWADAAHSQELTLPTIALCVPHPPSVPLLLLYGLGLFATFEPYPSSDGTHGVSASATTSMGTLAAYLLPTHTIEEFPSAAAMADVLAMGCSDAELRAHALFNGGMWGNVLALAPRDGRIVEVVRTAWNVTAEARKMRERWRRGGGGGAIAR
;
A
#
# COMPACT_ATOMS: atom_id res chain seq x y z
N MET A 1 21.78 29.05 43.11
CA MET A 1 21.35 27.66 42.85
C MET A 1 19.87 27.67 42.56
N TYR A 2 19.46 27.55 41.29
CA TYR A 2 18.05 27.46 40.90
C TYR A 2 17.70 26.00 40.62
N HIS A 3 16.75 25.45 41.38
CA HIS A 3 16.24 24.10 41.16
C HIS A 3 15.20 24.09 40.03
N SER A 4 15.54 23.48 38.90
CA SER A 4 14.58 23.19 37.83
C SER A 4 13.58 22.12 38.25
N PRO A 5 12.27 22.32 38.03
CA PRO A 5 11.25 21.32 38.36
C PRO A 5 11.25 20.19 37.32
N ARG A 6 11.35 18.95 37.81
CA ARG A 6 11.20 17.73 37.00
C ARG A 6 9.78 17.63 36.45
N ARG A 7 9.60 17.88 35.14
CA ARG A 7 8.37 17.51 34.42
C ARG A 7 8.25 15.98 34.36
N ARG A 8 7.20 15.43 34.98
CA ARG A 8 6.81 14.03 34.81
C ARG A 8 5.97 13.92 33.54
N SER A 9 6.43 13.11 32.58
CA SER A 9 5.69 12.79 31.37
C SER A 9 4.42 11.97 31.70
N PRO A 10 3.30 12.21 31.02
CA PRO A 10 2.06 11.47 31.24
C PRO A 10 2.22 10.03 30.74
N LYS A 11 1.97 9.06 31.62
CA LYS A 11 1.88 7.64 31.24
C LYS A 11 0.58 7.42 30.47
N LEU A 12 0.66 7.35 29.15
CA LEU A 12 -0.44 6.89 28.31
C LEU A 12 -0.66 5.39 28.58
N LYS A 13 -1.78 5.06 29.22
CA LYS A 13 -2.25 3.68 29.35
C LYS A 13 -2.81 3.25 27.99
N LEU A 14 -2.02 2.52 27.21
CA LEU A 14 -2.49 1.84 26.01
C LEU A 14 -3.51 0.77 26.45
N ARG A 15 -4.77 0.99 26.10
CA ARG A 15 -5.86 0.02 26.29
C ARG A 15 -5.67 -1.07 25.23
N PRO A 16 -5.66 -2.37 25.57
CA PRO A 16 -5.69 -3.44 24.58
C PRO A 16 -6.89 -3.26 23.65
N LEU A 17 -6.66 -3.31 22.35
CA LEU A 17 -7.72 -3.29 21.34
C LEU A 17 -8.46 -4.63 21.41
N GLU A 18 -9.71 -4.62 21.85
CA GLU A 18 -10.61 -5.76 21.72
C GLU A 18 -10.88 -6.02 20.23
N PRO A 19 -10.87 -7.29 19.78
CA PRO A 19 -11.23 -7.63 18.41
C PRO A 19 -12.71 -7.33 18.15
N PRO A 20 -13.08 -6.91 16.92
CA PRO A 20 -14.46 -6.59 16.57
C PRO A 20 -15.35 -7.86 16.60
N PRO A 21 -16.63 -7.72 17.03
CA PRO A 21 -17.54 -8.85 17.21
C PRO A 21 -18.13 -9.30 15.88
N TRP A 22 -17.44 -10.17 15.16
CA TRP A 22 -18.00 -10.84 13.97
C TRP A 22 -17.94 -12.37 14.08
N THR A 23 -17.56 -12.93 15.23
CA THR A 23 -17.76 -14.36 15.53
C THR A 23 -19.08 -14.56 16.26
N GLY A 24 -20.18 -14.27 15.57
CA GLY A 24 -21.51 -14.72 15.98
C GLY A 24 -21.68 -16.19 15.58
N SER A 25 -21.39 -17.09 16.52
CA SER A 25 -21.77 -18.49 16.43
C SER A 25 -23.30 -18.58 16.48
N SER A 26 -23.95 -18.65 15.33
CA SER A 26 -25.36 -19.03 15.24
C SER A 26 -25.46 -20.55 15.18
N SER A 27 -25.55 -21.16 16.36
CA SER A 27 -26.01 -22.53 16.57
C SER A 27 -27.43 -22.49 17.11
N ASP A 28 -28.26 -23.40 16.60
CA ASP A 28 -29.60 -23.77 17.05
C ASP A 28 -30.77 -22.86 16.66
N GLU A 29 -31.37 -23.15 15.51
CA GLU A 29 -32.84 -23.28 15.44
C GLU A 29 -33.22 -24.45 14.52
N ARG A 30 -33.59 -25.57 15.15
CA ARG A 30 -34.38 -26.64 14.54
C ARG A 30 -35.74 -26.06 14.16
N SER A 31 -36.01 -25.95 12.86
CA SER A 31 -37.38 -25.85 12.35
C SER A 31 -37.65 -27.00 11.40
N SER A 32 -38.51 -27.90 11.86
CA SER A 32 -39.04 -29.03 11.12
C SER A 32 -40.19 -28.53 10.27
N VAL A 33 -40.01 -28.52 8.94
CA VAL A 33 -41.10 -28.26 8.00
C VAL A 33 -41.31 -29.49 7.13
N ALA A 34 -42.55 -29.94 7.15
CA ALA A 34 -43.05 -31.14 6.51
C ALA A 34 -42.85 -31.15 4.99
N LEU A 35 -42.47 -32.32 4.51
CA LEU A 35 -42.28 -32.69 3.11
C LEU A 35 -43.64 -32.77 2.39
N ALA A 36 -44.06 -31.71 1.71
CA ALA A 36 -45.17 -31.75 0.76
C ALA A 36 -44.64 -32.14 -0.63
N LYS A 37 -45.09 -33.30 -1.11
CA LYS A 37 -44.76 -33.93 -2.38
C LYS A 37 -45.42 -33.15 -3.53
N VAL A 38 -44.70 -32.23 -4.16
CA VAL A 38 -45.14 -31.50 -5.37
C VAL A 38 -44.67 -32.24 -6.61
N LYS A 39 -45.63 -32.48 -7.50
CA LYS A 39 -45.54 -33.24 -8.77
C LYS A 39 -44.81 -32.40 -9.83
N PRO A 40 -43.91 -32.96 -10.66
CA PRO A 40 -43.19 -32.17 -11.66
C PRO A 40 -44.09 -31.91 -12.87
N HIS A 41 -44.39 -30.63 -13.14
CA HIS A 41 -44.92 -30.19 -14.42
C HIS A 41 -43.78 -29.82 -15.35
N ARG A 42 -43.64 -30.58 -16.44
CA ARG A 42 -42.85 -30.24 -17.62
C ARG A 42 -43.43 -28.98 -18.25
N HIS A 43 -42.68 -27.89 -18.18
CA HIS A 43 -42.75 -26.80 -19.15
C HIS A 43 -41.43 -26.76 -19.89
N THR A 44 -41.40 -27.41 -21.06
CA THR A 44 -40.66 -26.90 -22.20
C THR A 44 -41.28 -25.54 -22.56
N ASP A 45 -40.48 -24.48 -22.60
CA ASP A 45 -40.49 -23.46 -23.66
C ASP A 45 -39.36 -22.45 -23.44
N GLN A 46 -38.37 -22.55 -24.33
CA GLN A 46 -37.76 -21.42 -25.05
C GLN A 46 -37.11 -20.31 -24.21
N GLU A 47 -36.00 -20.66 -23.57
CA GLU A 47 -35.06 -19.73 -22.95
C GLU A 47 -34.11 -19.20 -24.03
N SER A 48 -34.34 -17.95 -24.45
CA SER A 48 -33.42 -17.20 -25.29
C SER A 48 -32.14 -16.92 -24.51
N ASP A 49 -31.11 -17.72 -24.77
CA ASP A 49 -29.72 -17.54 -24.34
C ASP A 49 -29.14 -16.22 -24.90
N ALA A 50 -29.62 -15.09 -24.42
CA ALA A 50 -28.83 -13.87 -24.41
C ALA A 50 -27.80 -14.07 -23.30
N ALA A 51 -26.71 -14.75 -23.64
CA ALA A 51 -25.51 -14.79 -22.83
C ALA A 51 -25.08 -13.34 -22.60
N ILE A 52 -25.50 -12.77 -21.48
CA ILE A 52 -24.90 -11.58 -20.89
C ILE A 52 -23.50 -12.03 -20.52
N SER A 53 -22.61 -12.00 -21.52
CA SER A 53 -21.19 -12.13 -21.34
C SER A 53 -20.84 -11.00 -20.40
N SER A 54 -20.79 -11.31 -19.10
CA SER A 54 -20.37 -10.35 -18.11
C SER A 54 -18.91 -10.10 -18.44
N ALA A 55 -18.68 -9.04 -19.21
CA ALA A 55 -17.39 -8.55 -19.61
C ALA A 55 -16.71 -7.95 -18.37
N TYR A 56 -16.49 -8.78 -17.35
CA TYR A 56 -15.58 -8.44 -16.29
C TYR A 56 -14.20 -8.38 -16.95
N PRO A 57 -13.47 -7.26 -16.81
CA PRO A 57 -12.12 -7.16 -17.34
C PRO A 57 -11.29 -8.29 -16.73
N THR A 58 -10.92 -9.26 -17.58
CA THR A 58 -10.41 -10.58 -17.18
C THR A 58 -8.98 -10.55 -16.65
N VAL A 59 -8.33 -9.38 -16.59
CA VAL A 59 -6.96 -9.28 -16.06
C VAL A 59 -6.77 -7.94 -15.35
N MET A 60 -6.94 -7.92 -14.03
CA MET A 60 -6.37 -6.82 -13.22
C MET A 60 -4.85 -6.98 -13.20
N LYS A 61 -4.16 -6.21 -14.05
CA LYS A 61 -2.70 -6.13 -14.05
C LYS A 61 -2.24 -4.91 -13.24
N ARG A 62 -1.10 -5.06 -12.57
CA ARG A 62 -0.40 -3.92 -11.96
C ARG A 62 -0.08 -2.89 -13.04
N PRO A 63 -0.50 -1.62 -12.90
CA PRO A 63 -0.28 -0.59 -13.92
C PRO A 63 1.21 -0.26 -14.14
N PHE A 64 2.08 -0.54 -13.17
CA PHE A 64 3.53 -0.34 -13.25
C PHE A 64 4.28 -1.35 -12.38
N ASP A 65 5.55 -1.61 -12.72
CA ASP A 65 6.37 -2.61 -12.02
C ASP A 65 6.99 -2.06 -10.73
N ASP A 66 7.48 -0.81 -10.74
CA ASP A 66 8.12 -0.16 -9.59
C ASP A 66 7.32 1.10 -9.16
N PRO A 67 6.62 1.05 -8.01
CA PRO A 67 5.90 2.21 -7.46
C PRO A 67 6.80 3.42 -7.14
N HIS A 68 8.09 3.22 -6.82
CA HIS A 68 9.02 4.32 -6.57
C HIS A 68 9.31 5.08 -7.85
N ASP A 69 9.63 4.36 -8.91
CA ASP A 69 9.88 4.97 -10.21
C ASP A 69 8.62 5.66 -10.78
N ALA A 70 7.44 5.06 -10.60
CA ALA A 70 6.17 5.72 -10.95
C ALA A 70 5.98 7.03 -10.15
N LEU A 71 6.20 7.01 -8.83
CA LEU A 71 6.11 8.23 -8.02
C LEU A 71 7.08 9.32 -8.49
N CYS A 72 8.32 8.97 -8.80
CA CYS A 72 9.31 9.90 -9.31
C CYS A 72 8.89 10.53 -10.65
N ARG A 73 8.35 9.73 -11.58
CA ARG A 73 7.81 10.21 -12.85
C ARG A 73 6.62 11.16 -12.68
N ALA A 74 5.72 10.90 -11.74
CA ALA A 74 4.59 11.80 -11.44
C ALA A 74 5.05 13.21 -11.00
N PHE A 75 6.26 13.31 -10.44
CA PHE A 75 6.91 14.56 -10.03
C PHE A 75 7.98 15.06 -11.01
N ASN A 76 8.04 14.52 -12.24
CA ASN A 76 9.01 14.90 -13.26
C ASN A 76 10.49 14.78 -12.85
N VAL A 77 10.82 13.83 -11.96
CA VAL A 77 12.19 13.61 -11.50
C VAL A 77 12.64 12.17 -11.74
N LEU A 78 13.93 11.97 -11.88
CA LEU A 78 14.56 10.65 -11.90
C LEU A 78 14.64 10.09 -10.47
N LYS A 79 14.53 8.77 -10.37
CA LYS A 79 14.74 8.04 -9.11
C LYS A 79 16.18 8.20 -8.65
N THR A 80 16.36 8.78 -7.46
CA THR A 80 17.68 8.90 -6.82
C THR A 80 18.09 7.55 -6.24
N VAL A 81 19.12 6.93 -6.82
CA VAL A 81 19.68 5.64 -6.36
C VAL A 81 20.79 5.81 -5.33
N ASP A 82 21.54 6.91 -5.43
CA ASP A 82 22.70 7.18 -4.59
C ASP A 82 22.36 8.19 -3.49
N VAL A 83 21.50 7.79 -2.55
CA VAL A 83 21.31 8.60 -1.34
C VAL A 83 22.56 8.41 -0.48
N PRO A 84 23.27 9.50 -0.10
CA PRO A 84 24.46 9.39 0.72
C PRO A 84 24.18 8.50 1.92
N LYS A 85 24.98 7.44 2.10
CA LYS A 85 24.86 6.58 3.27
C LYS A 85 24.99 7.47 4.49
N VAL A 86 23.94 7.51 5.30
CA VAL A 86 23.90 8.27 6.55
C VAL A 86 24.87 7.57 7.51
N MET A 87 26.16 7.83 7.38
CA MET A 87 27.19 7.15 8.17
C MET A 87 27.39 7.80 9.55
N THR A 88 26.97 9.04 9.74
CA THR A 88 27.31 9.80 10.95
C THR A 88 26.34 10.98 11.16
N ASP A 89 25.34 10.75 12.01
CA ASP A 89 24.56 11.69 12.83
C ASP A 89 23.68 12.79 12.20
N ALA A 90 23.81 13.14 10.92
CA ALA A 90 22.91 14.14 10.31
C ALA A 90 22.43 13.74 8.92
N LEU A 91 21.11 13.80 8.71
CA LEU A 91 20.52 13.74 7.37
C LEU A 91 20.89 15.00 6.59
N PRO A 92 21.18 14.89 5.29
CA PRO A 92 21.50 16.06 4.48
C PRO A 92 20.29 17.01 4.49
N PRO A 93 20.44 18.32 4.76
CA PRO A 93 19.30 19.25 4.86
C PRO A 93 18.61 19.48 3.51
N THR A 94 19.33 19.24 2.42
CA THR A 94 18.84 19.33 1.05
C THR A 94 19.33 18.12 0.24
N LEU A 95 18.52 17.70 -0.73
CA LEU A 95 18.90 16.66 -1.69
C LEU A 95 18.57 17.14 -3.11
N SER A 96 19.50 16.94 -4.02
CA SER A 96 19.32 17.26 -5.44
C SER A 96 18.71 16.06 -6.18
N MET A 97 17.67 16.31 -6.98
CA MET A 97 17.01 15.33 -7.82
C MET A 97 17.08 15.77 -9.28
N ARG A 98 17.47 14.87 -10.18
CA ARG A 98 17.54 15.17 -11.62
C ARG A 98 16.14 15.25 -12.21
N VAL A 99 15.88 16.28 -13.01
CA VAL A 99 14.63 16.48 -13.74
C VAL A 99 14.63 15.60 -14.99
N LEU A 100 13.49 15.02 -15.34
CA LEU A 100 13.35 14.25 -16.58
C LEU A 100 13.36 15.22 -17.78
N PRO A 101 14.25 15.01 -18.77
CA PRO A 101 14.46 15.97 -19.87
C PRO A 101 13.28 16.10 -20.83
N HIS A 102 12.41 15.09 -20.92
CA HIS A 102 11.31 15.02 -21.89
C HIS A 102 10.10 14.33 -21.27
N HIS A 103 9.46 14.94 -20.28
CA HIS A 103 8.18 14.44 -19.82
C HIS A 103 7.05 15.03 -20.68
N PRO A 104 6.38 14.23 -21.52
CA PRO A 104 5.39 14.72 -22.49
C PRO A 104 4.10 15.22 -21.83
N HIS A 105 3.91 14.99 -20.53
CA HIS A 105 2.73 15.44 -19.82
C HIS A 105 2.98 16.81 -19.17
N ALA A 106 2.32 17.84 -19.71
CA ALA A 106 2.27 19.22 -19.20
C ALA A 106 1.67 19.37 -17.78
N HIS A 107 1.38 18.26 -17.09
CA HIS A 107 0.69 18.22 -15.80
C HIS A 107 1.53 17.60 -14.67
N ALA A 108 2.82 17.37 -14.90
CA ALA A 108 3.67 16.84 -13.84
C ALA A 108 3.74 17.85 -12.67
N LEU A 109 3.60 17.35 -11.45
CA LEU A 109 3.65 18.20 -10.26
C LEU A 109 5.10 18.57 -9.95
N THR A 110 5.34 19.81 -9.55
CA THR A 110 6.65 20.20 -9.03
C THR A 110 6.79 19.71 -7.59
N PRO A 111 7.78 18.85 -7.29
CA PRO A 111 8.07 18.47 -5.91
C PRO A 111 8.62 19.68 -5.16
N THR A 112 8.30 19.78 -3.88
CA THR A 112 8.75 20.86 -2.98
C THR A 112 9.77 20.38 -1.97
N HIS A 113 9.73 19.09 -1.64
CA HIS A 113 10.57 18.46 -0.62
C HIS A 113 10.93 17.04 -1.06
N VAL A 114 11.94 16.48 -0.41
CA VAL A 114 12.27 15.06 -0.49
C VAL A 114 12.01 14.41 0.87
N LEU A 115 11.17 13.38 0.89
CA LEU A 115 11.07 12.49 2.03
C LEU A 115 12.25 11.51 2.03
N LEU A 116 13.07 11.57 3.06
CA LEU A 116 14.07 10.55 3.36
C LEU A 116 13.43 9.50 4.26
N VAL A 117 12.97 8.41 3.65
CA VAL A 117 12.26 7.33 4.34
C VAL A 117 13.25 6.38 4.98
N LEU A 118 13.15 6.26 6.30
CA LEU A 118 13.97 5.44 7.17
C LEU A 118 13.14 4.33 7.76
N ASP A 119 13.74 3.16 7.95
CA ASP A 119 13.10 2.07 8.68
C ASP A 119 13.15 2.35 10.19
N SER A 120 11.97 2.44 10.79
CA SER A 120 11.76 2.73 12.22
C SER A 120 12.41 1.71 13.16
N HIS A 121 12.62 0.47 12.71
CA HIS A 121 13.27 -0.56 13.52
C HIS A 121 14.72 -0.18 13.83
N TYR A 122 15.40 0.48 12.89
CA TYR A 122 16.78 0.92 13.08
C TYR A 122 16.91 2.17 13.94
N ALA A 123 15.91 3.05 13.93
CA ALA A 123 15.91 4.24 14.79
C ALA A 123 15.88 3.91 16.29
N SER A 124 15.49 2.69 16.65
CA SER A 124 15.36 2.24 18.05
C SER A 124 16.57 1.48 18.59
N LEU A 125 17.54 1.12 17.74
CA LEU A 125 18.69 0.33 18.16
C LEU A 125 19.73 1.20 18.88
N PRO A 126 20.14 0.85 20.12
CA PRO A 126 21.18 1.59 20.82
C PRO A 126 22.52 1.47 20.08
N SER A 127 23.19 2.60 19.83
CA SER A 127 24.46 2.69 19.08
C SER A 127 25.64 1.89 19.66
N THR A 128 25.48 1.25 20.82
CA THR A 128 26.55 0.57 21.56
C THR A 128 26.97 -0.79 20.99
N HIS A 129 26.24 -1.35 19.99
CA HIS A 129 26.54 -2.67 19.41
C HIS A 129 26.76 -2.64 17.88
N ALA A 130 27.41 -1.58 17.37
CA ALA A 130 27.59 -1.33 15.94
C ALA A 130 28.43 -2.39 15.17
N THR A 131 29.07 -3.36 15.81
CA THR A 131 30.04 -4.25 15.16
C THR A 131 29.48 -5.55 14.58
N LEU A 132 28.21 -5.91 14.86
CA LEU A 132 27.63 -7.20 14.44
C LEU A 132 26.36 -7.10 13.60
N HIS A 133 25.87 -5.90 13.28
CA HIS A 133 24.65 -5.76 12.51
C HIS A 133 24.91 -5.81 11.00
N PRO A 134 24.03 -6.48 10.22
CA PRO A 134 24.08 -6.41 8.77
C PRO A 134 24.01 -4.94 8.31
N PRO A 135 24.61 -4.60 7.15
CA PRO A 135 24.61 -3.24 6.64
C PRO A 135 23.16 -2.74 6.53
N LEU A 136 22.90 -1.55 7.09
CA LEU A 136 21.58 -0.93 7.00
C LEU A 136 21.22 -0.71 5.53
N PRO A 137 19.97 -1.00 5.12
CA PRO A 137 19.50 -0.62 3.81
C PRO A 137 19.59 0.91 3.64
N PRO A 138 19.95 1.42 2.46
CA PRO A 138 20.00 2.85 2.24
C PRO A 138 18.59 3.47 2.38
N PRO A 139 18.49 4.71 2.88
CA PRO A 139 17.22 5.43 2.93
C PRO A 139 16.62 5.60 1.53
N LEU A 140 15.29 5.58 1.44
CA LEU A 140 14.60 5.89 0.18
C LEU A 140 14.38 7.39 0.09
N ALA A 141 14.78 8.01 -1.03
CA ALA A 141 14.46 9.40 -1.33
C ALA A 141 13.21 9.47 -2.22
N LEU A 142 12.13 10.04 -1.70
CA LEU A 142 10.84 10.16 -2.39
C LEU A 142 10.48 11.64 -2.62
N PRO A 143 10.18 12.06 -3.86
CA PRO A 143 9.73 13.42 -4.11
C PRO A 143 8.30 13.60 -3.58
N ILE A 144 8.03 14.74 -2.96
CA ILE A 144 6.68 15.12 -2.54
C ILE A 144 6.38 16.60 -2.78
N ASN A 145 5.10 16.90 -2.96
CA ASN A 145 4.55 18.22 -2.72
C ASN A 145 4.01 18.25 -1.27
N ALA A 146 4.64 19.04 -0.39
CA ALA A 146 4.34 19.03 1.04
C ALA A 146 2.93 19.55 1.37
N ASP A 147 2.42 20.51 0.58
CA ASP A 147 1.05 21.00 0.73
C ASP A 147 0.03 19.94 0.33
N LEU A 148 0.24 19.28 -0.82
CA LEU A 148 -0.60 18.17 -1.23
C LEU A 148 -0.56 17.02 -0.21
N PHE A 149 0.62 16.72 0.34
CA PHE A 149 0.77 15.73 1.40
C PHE A 149 -0.04 16.13 2.65
N ALA A 150 0.12 17.35 3.15
CA ALA A 150 -0.61 17.84 4.32
C ALA A 150 -2.14 17.87 4.12
N GLN A 151 -2.60 18.05 2.89
CA GLN A 151 -4.02 17.97 2.53
C GLN A 151 -4.55 16.54 2.51
N ARG A 152 -3.72 15.54 2.20
CA ARG A 152 -4.13 14.15 1.95
C ARG A 152 -3.80 13.18 3.07
N PHE A 153 -2.89 13.56 3.96
CA PHE A 153 -2.47 12.79 5.13
C PHE A 153 -2.74 13.60 6.40
N ALA A 154 -2.94 12.91 7.53
CA ALA A 154 -3.10 13.57 8.82
C ALA A 154 -1.75 13.77 9.55
N SER A 155 -0.71 13.04 9.14
CA SER A 155 0.65 13.24 9.66
C SER A 155 1.16 14.63 9.30
N ASP A 156 1.50 15.42 10.31
CA ASP A 156 2.05 16.75 10.10
C ASP A 156 3.55 16.65 9.82
N LEU A 157 3.88 16.67 8.53
CA LEU A 157 5.27 16.73 8.06
C LEU A 157 5.66 18.16 7.69
N ARG A 158 4.87 19.19 8.03
CA ARG A 158 5.18 20.57 7.62
C ARG A 158 6.47 21.03 8.30
N PRO A 159 7.52 21.34 7.53
CA PRO A 159 8.64 22.06 8.09
C PRO A 159 8.21 23.48 8.48
N PRO A 160 8.91 24.10 9.44
CA PRO A 160 8.66 25.49 9.80
C PRO A 160 9.02 26.41 8.62
N GLY A 161 7.99 26.86 7.89
CA GLY A 161 8.11 27.75 6.75
C GLY A 161 7.97 27.04 5.41
N ALA A 162 7.20 27.64 4.49
CA ALA A 162 7.12 27.18 3.11
C ALA A 162 8.40 27.63 2.38
N PRO A 163 9.22 26.72 1.84
CA PRO A 163 10.32 27.12 0.97
C PRO A 163 9.77 27.83 -0.27
N PRO A 164 10.56 28.71 -0.90
CA PRO A 164 10.21 29.22 -2.23
C PRO A 164 10.01 28.05 -3.20
N ALA A 165 9.23 28.28 -4.26
CA ALA A 165 9.06 27.29 -5.32
C ALA A 165 10.46 26.92 -5.87
N PRO A 166 10.81 25.62 -5.91
CA PRO A 166 12.14 25.23 -6.32
C PRO A 166 12.30 25.44 -7.82
N GLU A 167 13.36 26.16 -8.20
CA GLU A 167 13.70 26.41 -9.58
C GLU A 167 14.71 25.35 -10.06
N PRO A 168 14.45 24.68 -11.20
CA PRO A 168 15.44 23.81 -11.82
C PRO A 168 16.72 24.59 -12.14
N SER A 169 17.86 24.07 -11.70
CA SER A 169 19.18 24.60 -12.02
C SER A 169 19.90 23.65 -12.98
N TRP A 170 20.67 24.19 -13.91
CA TRP A 170 21.48 23.36 -14.80
C TRP A 170 22.74 22.91 -14.08
N ALA A 171 22.95 21.59 -13.96
CA ALA A 171 24.15 21.01 -13.36
C ALA A 171 25.14 20.58 -14.46
N ASP A 172 26.19 21.37 -14.67
CA ASP A 172 27.17 21.13 -15.74
C ASP A 172 27.84 19.75 -15.66
N ALA A 173 28.20 19.30 -14.46
CA ALA A 173 28.87 18.01 -14.25
C ALA A 173 27.99 16.81 -14.65
N ALA A 174 26.67 16.94 -14.52
CA ALA A 174 25.71 15.91 -14.87
C ALA A 174 25.10 16.11 -16.26
N HIS A 175 25.35 17.27 -16.90
CA HIS A 175 24.68 17.73 -18.11
C HIS A 175 23.16 17.55 -18.04
N SER A 176 22.57 17.90 -16.90
CA SER A 176 21.13 17.72 -16.65
C SER A 176 20.56 18.83 -15.77
N GLN A 177 19.26 19.07 -15.86
CA GLN A 177 18.56 19.92 -14.92
C GLN A 177 18.39 19.20 -13.58
N GLU A 178 18.65 19.90 -12.48
CA GLU A 178 18.53 19.39 -11.11
C GLU A 178 17.69 20.32 -10.24
N LEU A 179 16.85 19.73 -9.41
CA LEU A 179 16.07 20.38 -8.37
C LEU A 179 16.73 20.11 -7.02
N THR A 180 17.22 21.15 -6.36
CA THR A 180 17.73 21.04 -4.98
C THR A 180 16.59 21.31 -4.01
N LEU A 181 16.19 20.28 -3.27
CA LEU A 181 14.98 20.29 -2.45
C LEU A 181 15.33 20.10 -0.97
N PRO A 182 14.66 20.79 -0.04
CA PRO A 182 14.77 20.51 1.39
C PRO A 182 14.32 19.07 1.69
N THR A 183 14.99 18.43 2.64
CA THR A 183 14.69 17.06 3.06
C THR A 183 13.84 17.02 4.33
N ILE A 184 12.99 16.01 4.43
CA ILE A 184 12.22 15.70 5.63
C ILE A 184 12.48 14.23 5.97
N ALA A 185 12.93 13.99 7.19
CA ALA A 185 13.10 12.64 7.71
C ALA A 185 11.75 11.99 7.99
N LEU A 186 11.54 10.76 7.52
CA LEU A 186 10.32 10.01 7.80
C LEU A 186 10.66 8.59 8.25
N CYS A 187 10.50 8.31 9.55
CA CYS A 187 10.65 6.96 10.09
C CYS A 187 9.32 6.20 9.95
N VAL A 188 9.35 5.05 9.27
CA VAL A 188 8.15 4.22 9.03
C VAL A 188 8.41 2.75 9.37
N PRO A 189 7.37 1.97 9.68
CA PRO A 189 7.47 0.52 9.88
C PRO A 189 7.98 -0.25 8.66
N HIS A 190 7.66 0.20 7.44
CA HIS A 190 8.01 -0.56 6.24
C HIS A 190 8.31 0.36 5.04
N PRO A 191 9.56 0.82 4.86
CA PRO A 191 9.90 1.75 3.77
C PRO A 191 9.48 1.31 2.37
N PRO A 192 9.61 0.03 1.95
CA PRO A 192 9.30 -0.38 0.59
C PRO A 192 7.84 -0.17 0.15
N SER A 193 6.89 -0.06 1.08
CA SER A 193 5.48 0.19 0.73
C SER A 193 5.08 1.67 0.74
N VAL A 194 5.95 2.58 1.21
CA VAL A 194 5.67 4.03 1.22
C VAL A 194 5.44 4.60 -0.18
N PRO A 195 6.24 4.30 -1.22
CA PRO A 195 6.02 4.88 -2.53
C PRO A 195 4.64 4.54 -3.11
N LEU A 196 4.20 3.30 -2.93
CA LEU A 196 2.86 2.86 -3.32
C LEU A 196 1.78 3.62 -2.54
N LEU A 197 1.92 3.74 -1.21
CA LEU A 197 0.97 4.48 -0.38
C LEU A 197 0.88 5.96 -0.77
N LEU A 198 2.01 6.60 -1.06
CA LEU A 198 2.04 8.00 -1.52
C LEU A 198 1.37 8.15 -2.88
N LEU A 199 1.65 7.25 -3.84
CA LEU A 199 1.07 7.34 -5.17
C LEU A 199 -0.46 7.30 -5.12
N TYR A 200 -1.03 6.39 -4.34
CA TYR A 200 -2.49 6.29 -4.18
C TYR A 200 -3.05 7.39 -3.27
N GLY A 201 -2.40 7.67 -2.13
CA GLY A 201 -2.85 8.67 -1.17
C GLY A 201 -2.86 10.10 -1.69
N LEU A 202 -1.90 10.44 -2.56
CA LEU A 202 -1.83 11.74 -3.23
C LEU A 202 -2.69 11.82 -4.50
N GLY A 203 -3.27 10.70 -4.94
CA GLY A 203 -4.09 10.65 -6.16
C GLY A 203 -3.28 10.70 -7.46
N LEU A 204 -2.02 10.29 -7.44
CA LEU A 204 -1.08 10.38 -8.58
C LEU A 204 -1.16 9.17 -9.51
N PHE A 205 -1.84 8.09 -9.12
CA PHE A 205 -1.99 6.91 -9.96
C PHE A 205 -2.71 7.20 -11.30
N ALA A 206 -3.53 8.25 -11.37
CA ALA A 206 -4.30 8.61 -12.57
C ALA A 206 -3.43 9.16 -13.71
N THR A 207 -2.21 9.64 -13.43
CA THR A 207 -1.33 10.17 -14.48
C THR A 207 -0.72 9.08 -15.36
N PHE A 208 -0.90 7.80 -14.99
CA PHE A 208 -0.35 6.64 -15.70
C PHE A 208 -1.37 5.92 -16.57
N GLU A 209 -2.59 6.46 -16.70
CA GLU A 209 -3.57 5.86 -17.60
C GLU A 209 -3.02 5.94 -19.04
N PRO A 210 -2.80 4.78 -19.70
CA PRO A 210 -2.28 4.78 -21.07
C PRO A 210 -3.25 5.55 -21.93
N TYR A 211 -2.69 6.47 -22.74
CA TYR A 211 -3.38 7.40 -23.63
C TYR A 211 -4.75 6.88 -24.08
N PRO A 212 -5.80 7.73 -24.08
CA PRO A 212 -7.09 7.34 -24.61
C PRO A 212 -6.83 6.82 -26.02
N SER A 213 -7.12 5.52 -26.20
CA SER A 213 -7.11 4.93 -27.53
C SER A 213 -8.00 5.83 -28.38
N SER A 214 -7.48 6.34 -29.49
CA SER A 214 -8.06 7.44 -30.28
C SER A 214 -9.42 7.12 -30.93
N ASP A 215 -10.08 6.03 -30.52
CA ASP A 215 -11.46 5.77 -30.85
C ASP A 215 -12.34 6.76 -30.08
N GLY A 216 -12.68 7.85 -30.75
CA GLY A 216 -13.42 9.03 -30.28
C GLY A 216 -14.86 8.78 -29.82
N THR A 217 -15.12 7.67 -29.14
CA THR A 217 -16.41 7.37 -28.51
C THR A 217 -16.45 8.09 -27.16
N HIS A 218 -16.92 9.34 -27.21
CA HIS A 218 -17.08 10.25 -26.09
C HIS A 218 -17.81 9.63 -24.89
N GLY A 219 -17.24 9.83 -23.70
CA GLY A 219 -18.02 10.37 -22.59
C GLY A 219 -18.68 9.37 -21.66
N VAL A 220 -17.92 8.47 -21.05
CA VAL A 220 -18.28 7.99 -19.71
C VAL A 220 -17.10 8.24 -18.79
N SER A 221 -17.30 9.15 -17.86
CA SER A 221 -16.40 9.53 -16.78
C SER A 221 -15.74 8.27 -16.20
N ALA A 222 -14.48 8.01 -16.57
CA ALA A 222 -13.68 6.91 -16.02
C ALA A 222 -13.58 7.14 -14.51
N SER A 223 -14.47 6.44 -13.82
CA SER A 223 -14.87 6.72 -12.46
C SER A 223 -13.73 6.39 -11.51
N ALA A 224 -13.61 7.17 -10.43
CA ALA A 224 -12.66 6.96 -9.34
C ALA A 224 -12.65 5.52 -8.77
N THR A 225 -13.62 4.68 -9.14
CA THR A 225 -13.68 3.24 -8.87
C THR A 225 -12.53 2.43 -9.46
N THR A 226 -11.98 2.80 -10.62
CA THR A 226 -10.87 2.04 -11.26
C THR A 226 -9.59 2.06 -10.42
N SER A 227 -9.43 3.08 -9.56
CA SER A 227 -8.25 3.27 -8.71
C SER A 227 -8.07 2.25 -7.58
N MET A 228 -9.16 1.69 -7.06
CA MET A 228 -9.06 0.80 -5.90
C MET A 228 -8.75 -0.64 -6.32
N GLY A 229 -9.22 -1.06 -7.49
CA GLY A 229 -8.85 -2.35 -8.08
C GLY A 229 -7.36 -2.43 -8.39
N THR A 230 -6.78 -1.35 -8.92
CA THR A 230 -5.33 -1.31 -9.19
C THR A 230 -4.49 -1.34 -7.92
N LEU A 231 -4.93 -0.67 -6.84
CA LEU A 231 -4.29 -0.80 -5.53
C LEU A 231 -4.37 -2.25 -5.00
N ALA A 232 -5.53 -2.88 -5.10
CA ALA A 232 -5.73 -4.27 -4.67
C ALA A 232 -4.77 -5.22 -5.40
N ALA A 233 -4.53 -5.02 -6.70
CA ALA A 233 -3.61 -5.83 -7.51
C ALA A 233 -2.12 -5.74 -7.07
N TYR A 234 -1.73 -4.73 -6.29
CA TYR A 234 -0.42 -4.71 -5.62
C TYR A 234 -0.40 -5.52 -4.33
N LEU A 235 -1.52 -5.59 -3.62
CA LEU A 235 -1.61 -6.18 -2.28
C LEU A 235 -1.88 -7.68 -2.32
N LEU A 236 -2.66 -8.14 -3.30
CA LEU A 236 -3.09 -9.53 -3.43
C LEU A 236 -2.90 -10.03 -4.87
N PRO A 237 -2.73 -11.35 -5.08
CA PRO A 237 -2.76 -11.95 -6.41
C PRO A 237 -4.11 -11.74 -7.11
N THR A 238 -4.11 -11.64 -8.44
CA THR A 238 -5.33 -11.41 -9.23
C THR A 238 -6.40 -12.47 -8.99
N HIS A 239 -6.03 -13.76 -9.00
CA HIS A 239 -6.95 -14.87 -8.73
C HIS A 239 -7.55 -14.84 -7.31
N THR A 240 -6.88 -14.20 -6.36
CA THR A 240 -7.45 -13.96 -5.02
C THR A 240 -8.48 -12.83 -5.04
N ILE A 241 -8.27 -11.80 -5.86
CA ILE A 241 -9.17 -10.63 -5.96
C ILE A 241 -10.48 -11.00 -6.66
N GLU A 242 -10.46 -11.99 -7.56
CA GLU A 242 -11.65 -12.50 -8.26
C GLU A 242 -12.74 -13.04 -7.31
N GLU A 243 -12.38 -13.45 -6.10
CA GLU A 243 -13.30 -13.92 -5.05
C GLU A 243 -13.99 -12.78 -4.27
N PHE A 244 -13.73 -11.53 -4.61
CA PHE A 244 -14.38 -10.38 -4.00
C PHE A 244 -15.90 -10.43 -4.23
N PRO A 245 -16.73 -10.10 -3.21
CA PRO A 245 -16.40 -9.48 -1.91
C PRO A 245 -16.17 -10.45 -0.75
N SER A 246 -16.08 -11.76 -0.98
CA SER A 246 -15.98 -12.73 0.11
C SER A 246 -14.55 -12.83 0.66
N ALA A 247 -14.23 -12.05 1.70
CA ALA A 247 -12.90 -12.08 2.33
C ALA A 247 -12.48 -13.49 2.81
N ALA A 248 -13.44 -14.34 3.19
CA ALA A 248 -13.18 -15.73 3.55
C ALA A 248 -12.77 -16.58 2.34
N ALA A 249 -13.45 -16.43 1.19
CA ALA A 249 -13.09 -17.11 -0.05
C ALA A 249 -11.73 -16.62 -0.57
N MET A 250 -11.49 -15.29 -0.54
CA MET A 250 -10.18 -14.71 -0.85
C MET A 250 -9.07 -15.32 0.01
N ALA A 251 -9.30 -15.47 1.33
CA ALA A 251 -8.31 -16.04 2.23
C ALA A 251 -8.03 -17.53 1.94
N ASP A 252 -9.08 -18.29 1.61
CA ASP A 252 -8.95 -19.71 1.25
C ASP A 252 -8.20 -19.89 -0.07
N VAL A 253 -8.57 -19.14 -1.11
CA VAL A 253 -7.88 -19.12 -2.40
C VAL A 253 -6.42 -18.70 -2.24
N LEU A 254 -6.13 -17.66 -1.45
CA LEU A 254 -4.76 -17.25 -1.16
C LEU A 254 -3.98 -18.33 -0.40
N ALA A 255 -4.62 -18.99 0.56
CA ALA A 255 -4.00 -20.06 1.33
C ALA A 255 -3.67 -21.27 0.43
N MET A 256 -4.56 -21.65 -0.48
CA MET A 256 -4.35 -22.78 -1.38
C MET A 256 -3.39 -22.46 -2.53
N GLY A 257 -3.55 -21.29 -3.15
CA GLY A 257 -2.89 -20.90 -4.40
C GLY A 257 -1.43 -20.44 -4.23
N CYS A 258 -1.07 -19.88 -3.07
CA CYS A 258 0.31 -19.43 -2.82
C CYS A 258 1.17 -20.52 -2.16
N SER A 259 2.46 -20.51 -2.52
CA SER A 259 3.50 -21.17 -1.75
C SER A 259 3.71 -20.51 -0.38
N ASP A 260 4.35 -21.22 0.55
CA ASP A 260 4.64 -20.69 1.88
C ASP A 260 5.54 -19.44 1.86
N ALA A 261 6.43 -19.35 0.87
CA ALA A 261 7.31 -18.21 0.68
C ALA A 261 6.54 -16.99 0.17
N GLU A 262 5.67 -17.18 -0.83
CA GLU A 262 4.81 -16.11 -1.38
C GLU A 262 3.83 -15.61 -0.32
N LEU A 263 3.15 -16.51 0.39
CA LEU A 263 2.22 -16.12 1.46
C LEU A 263 2.93 -15.33 2.57
N ARG A 264 4.17 -15.70 2.91
CA ARG A 264 5.00 -14.94 3.85
C ARG A 264 5.36 -13.57 3.30
N ALA A 265 5.74 -13.48 2.02
CA ALA A 265 6.06 -12.22 1.36
C ALA A 265 4.85 -11.27 1.35
N HIS A 266 3.67 -11.75 0.97
CA HIS A 266 2.42 -10.99 1.05
C HIS A 266 2.10 -10.56 2.49
N ALA A 267 2.29 -11.44 3.47
CA ALA A 267 2.03 -11.10 4.87
C ALA A 267 2.95 -10.00 5.40
N LEU A 268 4.25 -10.06 5.06
CA LEU A 268 5.22 -9.03 5.43
C LEU A 268 4.87 -7.69 4.75
N PHE A 269 4.62 -7.71 3.43
CA PHE A 269 4.31 -6.51 2.68
C PHE A 269 3.00 -5.86 3.13
N ASN A 270 1.90 -6.63 3.23
CA ASN A 270 0.58 -6.12 3.62
C ASN A 270 0.57 -5.66 5.08
N GLY A 271 1.28 -6.38 5.97
CA GLY A 271 1.45 -5.97 7.37
C GLY A 271 2.22 -4.66 7.49
N GLY A 272 3.31 -4.52 6.72
CA GLY A 272 4.09 -3.29 6.64
C GLY A 272 3.30 -2.11 6.04
N MET A 273 2.56 -2.35 4.96
CA MET A 273 1.64 -1.38 4.35
C MET A 273 0.58 -0.90 5.34
N TRP A 274 -0.03 -1.82 6.10
CA TRP A 274 -0.98 -1.47 7.15
C TRP A 274 -0.32 -0.65 8.27
N GLY A 275 0.89 -1.02 8.71
CA GLY A 275 1.68 -0.23 9.65
C GLY A 275 1.91 1.21 9.17
N ASN A 276 2.24 1.39 7.89
CA ASN A 276 2.41 2.71 7.30
C ASN A 276 1.10 3.48 7.18
N VAL A 277 -0.03 2.82 6.87
CA VAL A 277 -1.36 3.45 6.87
C VAL A 277 -1.69 3.99 8.26
N LEU A 278 -1.40 3.24 9.31
CA LEU A 278 -1.59 3.70 10.70
C LEU A 278 -0.65 4.85 11.06
N ALA A 279 0.61 4.81 10.59
CA ALA A 279 1.61 5.84 10.91
C ALA A 279 1.38 7.16 10.16
N LEU A 280 1.01 7.11 8.87
CA LEU A 280 0.85 8.30 8.02
C LEU A 280 -0.59 8.81 8.00
N ALA A 281 -1.56 7.96 8.34
CA ALA A 281 -2.98 8.26 8.40
C ALA A 281 -3.49 8.97 7.12
N PRO A 282 -3.52 8.28 5.97
CA PRO A 282 -4.14 8.82 4.76
C PRO A 282 -5.61 9.16 5.02
N ARG A 283 -6.08 10.27 4.47
CA ARG A 283 -7.46 10.76 4.67
C ARG A 283 -8.49 10.05 3.77
N ASP A 284 -8.06 9.42 2.68
CA ASP A 284 -8.97 8.63 1.84
C ASP A 284 -9.30 7.29 2.52
N GLY A 285 -10.52 7.20 3.06
CA GLY A 285 -10.99 6.00 3.76
C GLY A 285 -11.03 4.74 2.89
N ARG A 286 -11.11 4.86 1.56
CA ARG A 286 -11.11 3.71 0.65
C ARG A 286 -9.75 3.03 0.60
N ILE A 287 -8.67 3.82 0.63
CA ILE A 287 -7.29 3.29 0.72
C ILE A 287 -7.14 2.51 2.02
N VAL A 288 -7.59 3.08 3.14
CA VAL A 288 -7.55 2.44 4.46
C VAL A 288 -8.32 1.12 4.42
N GLU A 289 -9.50 1.11 3.84
CA GLU A 289 -10.35 -0.08 3.74
C GLU A 289 -9.71 -1.18 2.88
N VAL A 290 -9.23 -0.87 1.68
CA VAL A 290 -8.58 -1.85 0.78
C VAL A 290 -7.35 -2.47 1.43
N VAL A 291 -6.48 -1.65 2.04
CA VAL A 291 -5.27 -2.15 2.74
C VAL A 291 -5.64 -3.01 3.94
N ARG A 292 -6.63 -2.59 4.75
CA ARG A 292 -7.12 -3.37 5.89
C ARG A 292 -7.69 -4.72 5.46
N THR A 293 -8.48 -4.74 4.38
CA THR A 293 -9.05 -5.98 3.84
C THR A 293 -7.95 -6.92 3.37
N ALA A 294 -6.98 -6.43 2.59
CA ALA A 294 -5.86 -7.24 2.13
C ALA A 294 -5.02 -7.81 3.30
N TRP A 295 -4.78 -7.00 4.32
CA TRP A 295 -4.12 -7.44 5.55
C TRP A 295 -4.89 -8.57 6.26
N ASN A 296 -6.20 -8.40 6.46
CA ASN A 296 -7.05 -9.39 7.11
C ASN A 296 -7.12 -10.70 6.31
N VAL A 297 -7.29 -10.63 4.99
CA VAL A 297 -7.28 -11.79 4.08
C VAL A 297 -5.96 -12.55 4.22
N THR A 298 -4.83 -11.84 4.20
CA THR A 298 -3.50 -12.46 4.32
C THR A 298 -3.28 -13.08 5.70
N ALA A 299 -3.75 -12.42 6.76
CA ALA A 299 -3.66 -12.94 8.12
C ALA A 299 -4.50 -14.21 8.30
N GLU A 300 -5.71 -14.27 7.74
CA GLU A 300 -6.58 -15.43 7.83
C GLU A 300 -6.06 -16.61 6.99
N ALA A 301 -5.56 -16.35 5.78
CA ALA A 301 -4.91 -17.36 4.94
C ALA A 301 -3.74 -18.06 5.67
N ARG A 302 -2.94 -17.28 6.42
CA ARG A 302 -1.89 -17.83 7.28
C ARG A 302 -2.42 -18.75 8.38
N LYS A 303 -3.50 -18.36 9.07
CA LYS A 303 -4.12 -19.19 10.10
C LYS A 303 -4.69 -20.49 9.52
N MET A 304 -5.28 -20.43 8.32
CA MET A 304 -5.76 -21.62 7.60
C MET A 304 -4.60 -22.60 7.34
N ARG A 305 -3.48 -22.12 6.78
CA ARG A 305 -2.26 -22.93 6.57
C ARG A 305 -1.72 -23.54 7.86
N GLU A 306 -1.67 -22.78 8.96
CA GLU A 306 -1.24 -23.31 10.26
C GLU A 306 -2.17 -24.41 10.79
N ARG A 307 -3.49 -24.25 10.62
CA ARG A 307 -4.47 -25.29 10.96
C ARG A 307 -4.28 -26.56 10.13
N TRP A 308 -4.05 -26.44 8.82
CA TRP A 308 -3.80 -27.60 7.95
C TRP A 308 -2.51 -28.34 8.34
N ARG A 309 -1.44 -27.64 8.67
CA ARG A 309 -0.20 -28.28 9.14
C ARG A 309 -0.41 -29.04 10.45
N ARG A 310 -1.22 -28.49 11.37
CA ARG A 310 -1.54 -29.16 12.65
C ARG A 310 -2.50 -30.34 12.49
N GLY A 311 -3.51 -30.23 11.62
CA GLY A 311 -4.52 -31.27 11.40
C GLY A 311 -4.05 -32.40 10.47
N GLY A 312 -3.26 -32.09 9.45
CA GLY A 312 -2.76 -33.06 8.48
C GLY A 312 -1.65 -33.98 9.00
N GLY A 313 -0.97 -33.60 10.08
CA GLY A 313 0.06 -34.42 10.73
C GLY A 313 -0.49 -35.62 11.53
N GLY A 314 -1.79 -35.73 11.71
CA GLY A 314 -2.44 -36.84 12.44
C GLY A 314 -2.90 -38.02 11.57
N GLY A 315 -2.84 -37.91 10.23
CA GLY A 315 -3.37 -38.93 9.31
C GLY A 315 -2.34 -39.86 8.66
N ALA A 316 -1.04 -39.66 8.92
CA ALA A 316 0.05 -40.40 8.27
C ALA A 316 0.76 -41.41 9.22
N ILE A 317 0.01 -42.04 10.14
CA ILE A 317 0.50 -43.19 10.91
C ILE A 317 -0.53 -44.32 10.82
N ALA A 318 -0.34 -45.21 9.83
CA ALA A 318 -0.65 -46.64 9.83
C ALA A 318 -0.84 -47.15 8.39
N ARG A 319 0.26 -47.51 7.73
CA ARG A 319 0.27 -48.61 6.76
C ARG A 319 1.53 -49.42 7.00
#